data_AF-A0A7S2UJA1-F1
#
_entry.id   AF-A0A7S2UJA1-F1
#
_cell.length_a   1.000
_cell.length_b   1.000
_cell.length_c   1.000
_cell.angle_alpha   90.00
_cell.angle_beta   90.00
_cell.angle_gamma   90.00
#
_symmetry.space_group_name_H-M   'P 1'
#
loop_
_entity.id
_entity.type
_entity.pdbx_description
1 polymer ?
#
loop_
_entity_poly.entity_id
_entity_poly.type
_entity_poly.pdbx_seq_one_letter_code
_entity_poly.pdbx_strand_id
1 'polypeptide(L)'
;VHGSGPYPLVVATYGGPHVQYVQNTWGMMAADMRSQFLRANGFAVLKVDNRGSNRRGLVFETAISENMGELEVADQVAGVKWAIQEGVADAERVAVSGWSYGGYMALKCLADRPDVFHAAVSGAPVTDWTLYDSAYTERYM
;
A
#
# COMPACT_ATOMS: atom_id res chain seq x y z
N VAL A 1 14.48 -9.68 -10.77
CA VAL A 1 13.93 -11.04 -10.57
C VAL A 1 14.71 -12.00 -11.44
N HIS A 2 15.60 -12.78 -10.84
CA HIS A 2 16.40 -13.81 -11.52
C HIS A 2 16.06 -15.14 -10.83
N GLY A 3 15.59 -16.14 -11.58
CA GLY A 3 15.25 -17.47 -11.07
C GLY A 3 13.75 -17.73 -10.84
N SER A 4 13.44 -18.86 -10.21
CA SER A 4 12.11 -19.20 -9.69
C SER A 4 11.96 -18.65 -8.26
N GLY A 5 10.78 -18.10 -7.94
CA GLY A 5 10.45 -17.65 -6.57
C GLY A 5 10.39 -18.79 -5.54
N PRO A 6 9.96 -18.51 -4.29
CA PRO A 6 9.34 -17.28 -3.81
C PRO A 6 10.34 -16.18 -3.40
N TYR A 7 9.96 -14.92 -3.58
CA TYR A 7 10.79 -13.73 -3.33
C TYR A 7 10.38 -12.99 -2.05
N PRO A 8 11.32 -12.32 -1.35
CA PRO A 8 10.93 -11.34 -0.35
C PRO A 8 10.10 -10.23 -1.02
N LEU A 9 8.96 -9.89 -0.43
CA LEU A 9 7.97 -9.00 -1.01
C LEU A 9 8.03 -7.62 -0.35
N VAL A 10 8.01 -6.57 -1.17
CA VAL A 10 7.74 -5.20 -0.72
C VAL A 10 6.41 -4.74 -1.31
N VAL A 11 5.46 -4.43 -0.45
CA VAL A 11 4.21 -3.74 -0.83
C VAL A 11 4.49 -2.24 -0.88
N ALA A 12 4.46 -1.66 -2.07
CA ALA A 12 4.58 -0.22 -2.27
C ALA A 12 3.18 0.40 -2.33
N THR A 13 2.77 1.05 -1.24
CA THR A 13 1.40 1.56 -1.07
C THR A 13 1.33 3.07 -0.95
N TYR A 14 0.24 3.63 -1.46
CA TYR A 14 -0.28 4.93 -1.03
C TYR A 14 -1.61 4.72 -0.33
N GLY A 15 -2.57 4.11 -1.02
CA GLY A 15 -3.82 3.61 -0.45
C GLY A 15 -4.83 4.66 -0.01
N GLY A 16 -4.50 5.96 -0.09
CA GLY A 16 -5.41 7.05 0.24
C GLY A 16 -6.23 7.57 -0.95
N PRO A 17 -7.17 8.49 -0.67
CA PRO A 17 -8.03 9.11 -1.67
C PRO A 17 -7.24 9.94 -2.68
N HIS A 18 -7.89 10.25 -3.81
CA HIS A 18 -7.36 11.08 -4.90
C HIS A 18 -6.14 10.54 -5.68
N VAL A 19 -5.54 9.43 -5.26
CA VAL A 19 -4.38 8.80 -5.92
C VAL A 19 -4.75 7.46 -6.53
N GLN A 20 -4.12 7.13 -7.65
CA GLN A 20 -4.16 5.81 -8.29
C GLN A 20 -2.76 5.44 -8.77
N TYR A 21 -2.22 4.32 -8.31
CA TYR A 21 -0.88 3.83 -8.66
C TYR A 21 -0.90 2.88 -9.87
N VAL A 22 -1.91 2.01 -9.98
CA VAL A 22 -1.95 0.95 -10.99
C VAL A 22 -2.64 1.48 -12.25
N GLN A 23 -1.83 1.97 -13.18
CA GLN A 23 -2.26 2.60 -14.42
C GLN A 23 -1.35 2.18 -15.58
N ASN A 24 -1.89 2.11 -16.81
CA ASN A 24 -1.09 1.84 -18.01
C ASN A 24 -0.35 3.11 -18.48
N THR A 25 0.69 3.51 -17.75
CA THR A 25 1.46 4.74 -18.00
C THR A 25 2.90 4.61 -17.49
N TRP A 26 3.79 5.45 -18.03
CA TRP A 26 5.16 5.62 -17.55
C TRP A 26 5.28 6.69 -16.44
N GLY A 27 4.15 7.20 -15.94
CA GLY A 27 4.12 8.20 -14.88
C GLY A 27 4.80 7.72 -13.59
N MET A 28 5.35 8.68 -12.83
CA MET A 28 6.20 8.42 -11.65
C MET A 28 5.52 7.58 -10.56
N MET A 29 4.18 7.52 -10.51
CA MET A 29 3.45 6.73 -9.52
C MET A 29 3.28 5.26 -9.98
N ALA A 30 3.14 5.05 -11.30
CA ALA A 30 3.00 3.72 -11.88
C ALA A 30 4.37 3.04 -12.08
N ALA A 31 5.29 3.72 -12.78
CA ALA A 31 6.61 3.20 -13.16
C ALA A 31 7.76 3.84 -12.35
N ASP A 32 7.67 3.81 -11.02
CA ASP A 32 8.66 4.46 -10.16
C ASP A 32 10.01 3.72 -10.12
N MET A 33 11.10 4.48 -9.96
CA MET A 33 12.46 3.93 -9.93
C MET A 33 12.80 3.15 -8.66
N ARG A 34 12.09 3.38 -7.54
CA ARG A 34 12.32 2.64 -6.29
C ARG A 34 11.87 1.19 -6.45
N SER A 35 10.73 0.96 -7.09
CA SER A 35 10.24 -0.37 -7.44
C SER A 35 11.20 -1.11 -8.37
N GLN A 36 11.76 -0.44 -9.38
CA GLN A 36 12.77 -1.03 -10.26
C GLN A 36 14.08 -1.36 -9.53
N PHE A 37 14.52 -0.48 -8.64
CA PHE A 37 15.68 -0.70 -7.80
C PHE A 37 15.49 -1.92 -6.88
N LEU A 38 14.37 -2.03 -6.18
CA LEU A 38 14.04 -3.20 -5.34
C LEU A 38 14.00 -4.48 -6.17
N ARG A 39 13.38 -4.44 -7.34
CA ARG A 39 13.35 -5.57 -8.29
C ARG A 39 14.74 -6.01 -8.75
N ALA A 40 15.65 -5.07 -8.96
CA ALA A 40 17.04 -5.35 -9.32
C ALA A 40 17.81 -5.99 -8.17
N ASN A 41 17.43 -5.70 -6.92
CA ASN A 41 18.01 -6.27 -5.70
C ASN A 41 17.32 -7.55 -5.20
N GLY A 42 16.48 -8.18 -6.03
CA GLY A 42 15.91 -9.51 -5.74
C GLY A 42 14.59 -9.50 -4.96
N PHE A 43 13.94 -8.34 -4.81
CA PHE A 43 12.60 -8.26 -4.23
C PHE A 43 11.50 -8.38 -5.28
N ALA A 44 10.39 -9.02 -4.92
CA ALA A 44 9.13 -8.79 -5.59
C ALA A 44 8.55 -7.45 -5.08
N VAL A 45 7.89 -6.70 -5.96
CA VAL A 45 7.22 -5.45 -5.58
C VAL A 45 5.76 -5.53 -6.00
N LEU A 46 4.87 -5.34 -5.04
CA LEU A 46 3.43 -5.35 -5.25
C LEU A 46 2.87 -3.95 -5.04
N LYS A 47 2.01 -3.52 -5.97
CA LYS A 47 1.18 -2.31 -5.85
C LYS A 47 -0.27 -2.72 -5.99
N VAL A 48 -1.11 -2.26 -5.08
CA VAL A 48 -2.55 -2.51 -5.08
C VAL A 48 -3.27 -1.17 -4.87
N ASP A 49 -4.14 -0.83 -5.81
CA ASP A 49 -5.13 0.23 -5.62
C ASP A 49 -6.33 -0.36 -4.84
N ASN A 50 -6.28 -0.23 -3.51
CA ASN A 50 -7.34 -0.65 -2.59
C ASN A 50 -8.59 0.24 -2.68
N ARG A 51 -9.71 -0.19 -2.08
CA ARG A 51 -10.87 0.66 -1.84
C ARG A 51 -10.45 1.97 -1.18
N GLY A 52 -11.01 3.09 -1.63
CA GLY A 52 -10.54 4.43 -1.31
C GLY A 52 -9.71 5.10 -2.41
N SER A 53 -9.04 4.35 -3.29
CA SER A 53 -8.24 4.93 -4.37
C SER A 53 -9.10 5.59 -5.47
N ASN A 54 -8.51 6.51 -6.23
CA ASN A 54 -9.19 7.30 -7.25
C ASN A 54 -9.55 6.50 -8.53
N ARG A 55 -10.34 7.11 -9.42
CA ARG A 55 -10.72 6.67 -10.78
C ARG A 55 -11.53 5.38 -10.84
N ARG A 56 -12.33 5.13 -9.81
CA ARG A 56 -13.23 3.96 -9.70
C ARG A 56 -14.68 4.32 -9.34
N GLY A 57 -15.00 5.62 -9.34
CA GLY A 57 -16.31 6.16 -8.98
C GLY A 57 -16.44 6.44 -7.48
N LEU A 58 -17.44 7.26 -7.13
CA LEU A 58 -17.62 7.76 -5.76
C LEU A 58 -17.78 6.64 -4.73
N VAL A 59 -18.60 5.62 -5.03
CA VAL A 59 -18.84 4.48 -4.13
C VAL A 59 -17.54 3.76 -3.75
N PHE A 60 -16.58 3.68 -4.68
CA PHE A 60 -15.29 3.04 -4.41
C PHE A 60 -14.37 3.95 -3.60
N GLU A 61 -14.36 5.25 -3.88
CA GLU A 61 -13.52 6.24 -3.18
C GLU A 61 -14.01 6.50 -1.75
N THR A 62 -15.33 6.58 -1.53
CA THR A 62 -15.92 6.87 -0.20
C THR A 62 -16.06 5.64 0.68
N ALA A 63 -15.61 4.46 0.24
CA ALA A 63 -15.67 3.24 1.04
C ALA A 63 -14.92 3.37 2.37
N ILE A 64 -13.92 4.25 2.43
CA ILE A 64 -13.07 4.51 3.61
C ILE A 64 -13.54 5.72 4.44
N SER A 65 -14.68 6.33 4.08
CA SER A 65 -15.23 7.49 4.80
C SER A 65 -15.53 7.11 6.26
N GLU A 66 -15.12 7.97 7.19
CA GLU A 66 -15.21 7.77 8.64
C GLU A 66 -14.45 6.53 9.15
N ASN A 67 -13.67 5.87 8.30
CA ASN A 67 -13.00 4.60 8.60
C ASN A 67 -11.67 4.42 7.85
N MET A 68 -10.87 5.49 7.79
CA MET A 68 -9.56 5.46 7.14
C MET A 68 -8.60 4.51 7.86
N GLY A 69 -8.01 3.56 7.14
CA GLY A 69 -6.96 2.65 7.61
C GLY A 69 -7.43 1.26 8.03
N GLU A 70 -8.71 0.90 7.85
CA GLU A 70 -9.21 -0.45 8.11
C GLU A 70 -9.40 -1.25 6.81
N LEU A 71 -10.28 -0.78 5.92
CA LEU A 71 -10.57 -1.48 4.67
C LEU A 71 -9.37 -1.52 3.73
N GLU A 72 -8.56 -0.47 3.74
CA GLU A 72 -7.34 -0.41 2.96
C GLU A 72 -6.37 -1.51 3.38
N VAL A 73 -6.18 -1.72 4.70
CA VAL A 73 -5.28 -2.77 5.22
C VAL A 73 -5.79 -4.15 4.82
N ALA A 74 -7.09 -4.39 4.90
CA ALA A 74 -7.69 -5.66 4.46
C ALA A 74 -7.41 -5.96 2.98
N ASP A 75 -7.52 -4.95 2.11
CA ASP A 75 -7.26 -5.08 0.67
C ASP A 75 -5.76 -5.30 0.39
N GLN A 76 -4.86 -4.63 1.12
CA GLN A 76 -3.42 -4.86 0.98
C GLN A 76 -3.03 -6.28 1.42
N VAL A 77 -3.62 -6.79 2.51
CA VAL A 77 -3.43 -8.19 2.92
C VAL A 77 -3.96 -9.17 1.86
N ALA A 78 -5.11 -8.88 1.26
CA ALA A 78 -5.64 -9.71 0.18
C ALA A 78 -4.66 -9.79 -1.00
N GLY A 79 -4.04 -8.65 -1.36
CA GLY A 79 -2.99 -8.61 -2.38
C GLY A 79 -1.76 -9.44 -2.03
N VAL A 80 -1.28 -9.37 -0.78
CA VAL A 80 -0.16 -10.21 -0.31
C VAL A 80 -0.51 -11.69 -0.37
N LYS A 81 -1.70 -12.07 0.13
CA LYS A 81 -2.16 -13.47 0.10
C LYS A 81 -2.24 -14.00 -1.33
N TRP A 82 -2.73 -13.21 -2.26
CA TRP A 82 -2.73 -13.56 -3.68
C TRP A 82 -1.30 -13.77 -4.21
N ALA A 83 -0.36 -12.86 -3.91
CA ALA A 83 1.03 -13.01 -4.35
C ALA A 83 1.72 -14.26 -3.78
N ILE A 84 1.37 -14.68 -2.57
CA ILE A 84 1.85 -15.93 -1.96
C ILE A 84 1.24 -17.14 -2.68
N GLN A 85 -0.08 -17.12 -2.94
CA GLN A 85 -0.79 -18.21 -3.64
C GLN A 85 -0.25 -18.43 -5.05
N GLU A 86 0.12 -17.37 -5.76
CA GLU A 86 0.76 -17.44 -7.08
C GLU A 86 2.23 -17.89 -7.03
N GLY A 87 2.78 -18.17 -5.85
CA GLY A 87 4.17 -18.59 -5.65
C GLY A 87 5.19 -17.47 -5.90
N VAL A 88 4.74 -16.22 -5.98
CA VAL A 88 5.61 -15.05 -6.20
C VAL A 88 6.29 -14.62 -4.91
N ALA A 89 5.55 -14.60 -3.80
CA ALA A 89 6.00 -14.02 -2.54
C ALA A 89 6.27 -15.08 -1.46
N ASP A 90 7.30 -14.83 -0.66
CA ASP A 90 7.60 -15.58 0.57
C ASP A 90 6.80 -14.99 1.73
N ALA A 91 5.96 -15.81 2.37
CA ALA A 91 5.05 -15.39 3.43
C ALA A 91 5.77 -14.83 4.66
N GLU A 92 6.99 -15.31 4.95
CA GLU A 92 7.77 -14.89 6.14
C GLU A 92 8.60 -13.62 5.87
N ARG A 93 8.61 -13.12 4.63
CA ARG A 93 9.47 -11.99 4.21
C ARG A 93 8.68 -10.94 3.45
N VAL A 94 7.67 -10.38 4.12
CA VAL A 94 6.83 -9.31 3.57
C VAL A 94 7.06 -8.00 4.31
N ALA A 95 7.36 -6.95 3.58
CA ALA A 95 7.48 -5.58 4.07
C ALA A 95 6.49 -4.64 3.36
N VAL A 96 6.16 -3.53 4.00
CA VAL A 96 5.33 -2.46 3.42
C VAL A 96 6.09 -1.13 3.42
N SER A 97 5.93 -0.33 2.38
CA SER A 97 6.53 1.00 2.28
C SER A 97 5.57 2.00 1.65
N GLY A 98 5.55 3.22 2.20
CA GLY A 98 4.81 4.33 1.62
C GLY A 98 5.20 5.69 2.20
N TRP A 99 4.69 6.76 1.60
CA TRP A 99 4.92 8.14 2.00
C TRP A 99 3.59 8.90 2.15
N SER A 100 3.50 9.85 3.08
CA SER A 100 2.25 10.56 3.42
C SER A 100 1.16 9.58 3.86
N TYR A 101 0.02 9.51 3.17
CA TYR A 101 -1.01 8.49 3.45
C TYR A 101 -0.44 7.07 3.32
N GLY A 102 0.50 6.84 2.38
CA GLY A 102 1.22 5.56 2.30
C GLY A 102 2.08 5.28 3.52
N GLY A 103 2.60 6.31 4.19
CA GLY A 103 3.31 6.19 5.45
C GLY A 103 2.37 5.80 6.59
N TYR A 104 1.20 6.42 6.65
CA TYR A 104 0.10 6.04 7.56
C TYR A 104 -0.29 4.56 7.34
N MET A 105 -0.51 4.16 6.09
CA MET A 105 -0.79 2.78 5.69
C MET A 105 0.32 1.81 6.07
N ALA A 106 1.59 2.19 5.93
CA ALA A 106 2.71 1.35 6.34
C ALA A 106 2.70 1.07 7.85
N LEU A 107 2.38 2.08 8.67
CA LEU A 107 2.20 1.90 10.12
C LEU A 107 0.98 1.02 10.43
N LYS A 108 -0.18 1.31 9.82
CA LYS A 108 -1.41 0.54 10.02
C LYS A 108 -1.27 -0.93 9.64
N CYS A 109 -0.68 -1.23 8.49
CA CYS A 109 -0.41 -2.60 8.06
C CYS A 109 0.45 -3.37 9.07
N LEU A 110 1.53 -2.76 9.58
CA LEU A 110 2.40 -3.43 10.56
C LEU A 110 1.74 -3.57 11.94
N ALA A 111 1.02 -2.53 12.39
CA ALA A 111 0.38 -2.52 13.70
C ALA A 111 -0.81 -3.49 13.77
N ASP A 112 -1.67 -3.47 12.75
CA ASP A 112 -2.92 -4.25 12.75
C ASP A 112 -2.69 -5.68 12.28
N ARG A 113 -1.75 -5.89 11.35
CA ARG A 113 -1.49 -7.19 10.69
C ARG A 113 -0.02 -7.62 10.74
N PRO A 114 0.57 -7.70 11.95
CA PRO A 114 1.94 -8.19 12.13
C PRO A 114 2.10 -9.67 11.75
N ASP A 115 1.00 -10.41 11.61
CA ASP A 115 0.97 -11.78 11.07
C ASP A 115 1.23 -11.84 9.55
N VAL A 116 1.15 -10.70 8.85
CA VAL A 116 1.40 -10.58 7.42
C VAL A 116 2.61 -9.71 7.13
N PHE A 117 2.72 -8.55 7.79
CA PHE A 117 3.79 -7.59 7.54
C PHE A 117 4.85 -7.65 8.64
N HIS A 118 6.09 -7.92 8.24
CA HIS A 118 7.22 -8.15 9.15
C HIS A 118 8.13 -6.93 9.28
N ALA A 119 8.00 -5.96 8.37
CA ALA A 119 8.71 -4.68 8.42
C ALA A 119 7.90 -3.57 7.73
N ALA A 120 8.05 -2.33 8.21
CA ALA A 120 7.44 -1.16 7.59
C ALA A 120 8.46 -0.02 7.41
N VAL A 121 8.43 0.61 6.23
CA VAL A 121 9.15 1.86 5.95
C VAL A 121 8.11 2.96 5.76
N SER A 122 7.88 3.71 6.86
CA SER A 122 6.90 4.80 6.90
C SER A 122 7.59 6.15 6.71
N GLY A 123 7.21 6.89 5.66
CA GLY A 123 7.69 8.25 5.40
C GLY A 123 6.59 9.29 5.59
N ALA A 124 6.86 10.33 6.38
CA ALA A 124 5.93 11.44 6.66
C ALA A 124 4.46 11.00 6.95
N PRO A 125 4.24 10.02 7.84
CA PRO A 125 2.88 9.53 8.13
C PRO A 125 2.04 10.58 8.84
N VAL A 126 0.73 10.58 8.58
CA VAL A 126 -0.24 11.09 9.54
C VAL A 126 -0.29 10.06 10.68
N THR A 127 -0.07 10.50 11.91
CA THR A 127 -0.11 9.63 13.11
C THR A 127 -1.24 10.00 14.06
N ASP A 128 -1.76 11.21 13.93
CA ASP A 128 -2.93 11.72 14.64
C ASP A 128 -3.71 12.63 13.69
N TRP A 129 -4.94 12.24 13.36
CA TRP A 129 -5.80 12.98 12.44
C TRP A 129 -6.24 14.34 13.02
N THR A 130 -6.23 14.51 14.35
CA THR A 130 -6.56 15.80 14.99
C THR A 130 -5.52 16.88 14.72
N LEU A 131 -4.31 16.48 14.30
CA LEU A 131 -3.22 17.38 13.95
C LEU A 131 -3.18 17.75 12.46
N TYR A 132 -4.07 17.15 11.66
CA TYR A 132 -4.16 17.40 10.22
C TYR A 132 -5.22 18.46 9.90
N ASP A 133 -5.18 19.03 8.70
CA ASP A 133 -6.05 20.18 8.39
C ASP A 133 -7.54 19.81 8.35
N SER A 134 -8.39 20.81 8.59
CA SER A 134 -9.84 20.64 8.62
C SER A 134 -10.40 20.17 7.29
N ALA A 135 -9.97 20.76 6.17
CA ALA A 135 -10.58 20.52 4.86
C ALA A 135 -10.40 19.08 4.37
N TYR A 136 -9.27 18.46 4.69
CA TYR A 136 -9.02 17.05 4.41
C TYR A 136 -9.71 16.17 5.44
N THR A 137 -9.49 16.42 6.73
CA THR A 137 -9.92 15.51 7.80
C THR A 137 -11.45 15.46 7.89
N GLU A 138 -12.15 16.60 7.95
CA GLU A 138 -13.62 16.66 8.06
C GLU A 138 -14.34 16.09 6.82
N ARG A 139 -13.64 15.93 5.70
CA ARG A 139 -14.22 15.33 4.48
C ARG A 139 -14.26 13.81 4.56
N TYR A 140 -13.32 13.21 5.28
CA TYR A 140 -13.05 11.78 5.23
C TYR A 140 -13.15 11.06 6.57
N MET A 141 -13.17 11.80 7.68
CA MET A 141 -13.27 11.32 9.06
C MET A 141 -14.46 11.97 9.74
#